data_AF-A0A182NP16-F1
#
_entry.id   AF-A0A182NP16-F1
#
_cell.length_a   1.000
_cell.length_b   1.000
_cell.length_c   1.000
_cell.angle_alpha   90.00
_cell.angle_beta   90.00
_cell.angle_gamma   90.00
#
_symmetry.space_group_name_H-M   'P 1'
#
loop_
_entity.id
_entity.type
_entity.pdbx_description
1 polymer ?
#
loop_
_entity_poly.entity_id
_entity_poly.type
_entity_poly.pdbx_seq_one_letter_code
_entity_poly.pdbx_strand_id
1 'polypeptide(L)'
;MIHTQMEDAQYEIRHQVLNPNQRQQLEDRRRIKEQLHQLEQDNESPSHMYRRKLKVATNVDLLDQHDSFYHTTKSLLVLFQIMGVMPIMRSPKGVDMPRTTFTWCSRAFLWAYFIYACETVVVLVVARERINKFISTSDKRFDEVIYNIIFMSILVPHFLLPVASWRNGSEVAKFKNMWTDFQYKYLIVIGKPIVFPKLYPITWALCIVSWALSLVIILSQYYLQPDFQFSHTFAYYHIIAMLNGFCSLWFVNCTAFGTASKAFAKELTDVLATERPAAKLTEYRHLWVDLSHMMQQLGKAYSNMYGIYCLVIFFTTIIATYGSLSEIIEHGATYKEVGLFVIVFYCMSLLFIICNEAHHASKRVGLNFQERLLNVNLTAVDKATQKEVEMFLVAIDKNPPTMNLDGYANINRGLITANISFMATYLVVLMQFKLTLLRQSAKNAFISSLKANLSRIRALEADKNHT
;
A
#
# COMPACT_ATOMS: atom_id res chain seq x y z
N MET A 1 -24.62 24.66 45.79
CA MET A 1 -25.60 25.03 44.75
C MET A 1 -25.16 26.25 43.94
N ILE A 2 -24.97 27.42 44.55
CA ILE A 2 -24.57 28.64 43.81
C ILE A 2 -23.20 28.50 43.12
N HIS A 3 -22.23 27.87 43.79
CA HIS A 3 -20.88 27.67 43.25
C HIS A 3 -20.84 26.69 42.05
N THR A 4 -21.77 25.72 42.01
CA THR A 4 -21.88 24.71 40.96
C THR A 4 -22.52 25.29 39.70
N GLN A 5 -23.56 26.11 39.87
CA GLN A 5 -24.22 26.81 38.75
C GLN A 5 -23.30 27.86 38.09
N MET A 6 -22.40 28.50 38.86
CA MET A 6 -21.41 29.43 38.31
C MET A 6 -20.30 28.72 37.51
N GLU A 7 -19.88 27.51 37.91
CA GLU A 7 -18.91 26.70 37.14
C GLU A 7 -19.52 26.20 35.81
N ASP A 8 -20.78 25.76 35.82
CA ASP A 8 -21.46 25.30 34.61
C ASP A 8 -21.68 26.45 33.61
N ALA A 9 -22.05 27.65 34.09
CA ALA A 9 -22.19 28.84 33.23
C ALA A 9 -20.84 29.27 32.61
N GLN A 10 -19.74 29.22 33.37
CA GLN A 10 -18.39 29.50 32.83
C GLN A 10 -17.92 28.43 31.85
N TYR A 11 -18.35 27.18 32.01
CA TYR A 11 -18.03 26.08 31.09
C TYR A 11 -18.72 26.25 29.74
N GLU A 12 -20.01 26.59 29.71
CA GLU A 12 -20.74 26.82 28.46
C GLU A 12 -20.13 27.98 27.65
N ILE A 13 -19.73 29.05 28.34
CA ILE A 13 -19.05 30.19 27.70
C ILE A 13 -17.70 29.77 27.11
N ARG A 14 -16.90 28.95 27.82
CA ARG A 14 -15.63 28.43 27.26
C ARG A 14 -15.85 27.45 26.10
N HIS A 15 -16.88 26.62 26.17
CA HIS A 15 -17.18 25.64 25.12
C HIS A 15 -17.51 26.32 23.79
N GLN A 16 -18.25 27.44 23.82
CA GLN A 16 -18.61 28.19 22.62
C GLN A 16 -17.42 28.90 21.95
N VAL A 17 -16.41 29.33 22.72
CA VAL A 17 -15.28 30.14 22.21
C VAL A 17 -14.09 29.30 21.72
N LEU A 18 -13.99 28.02 22.10
CA LEU A 18 -12.82 27.17 21.79
C LEU A 18 -12.88 26.52 20.40
N ASN A 19 -11.72 26.31 19.77
CA ASN A 19 -11.60 25.53 18.52
C ASN A 19 -11.92 24.04 18.79
N PRO A 20 -12.49 23.26 17.84
CA PRO A 20 -12.83 21.84 18.01
C PRO A 20 -11.78 20.97 18.74
N ASN A 21 -10.48 21.12 18.45
CA ASN A 21 -9.44 20.36 19.16
C ASN A 21 -9.31 20.75 20.65
N GLN A 22 -9.52 22.03 20.96
CA GLN A 22 -9.49 22.54 22.34
C GLN A 22 -10.78 22.19 23.08
N ARG A 23 -11.92 22.14 22.39
CA ARG A 23 -13.20 21.64 22.95
C ARG A 23 -13.06 20.18 23.36
N GLN A 24 -12.49 19.35 22.49
CA GLN A 24 -12.28 17.93 22.78
C GLN A 24 -11.35 17.73 24.01
N GLN A 25 -10.29 18.53 24.12
CA GLN A 25 -9.43 18.51 25.32
C GLN A 25 -10.15 18.98 26.60
N LEU A 26 -11.06 19.94 26.48
CA LEU A 26 -11.84 20.45 27.61
C LEU A 26 -12.86 19.40 28.10
N GLU A 27 -13.53 18.74 27.15
CA GLU A 27 -14.46 17.63 27.41
C GLU A 27 -13.75 16.42 28.03
N ASP A 28 -12.59 16.05 27.50
CA ASP A 28 -11.77 14.97 28.08
C ASP A 28 -11.36 15.29 29.52
N ARG A 29 -10.95 16.55 29.81
CA ARG A 29 -10.64 16.99 31.18
C ARG A 29 -11.86 16.94 32.10
N ARG A 30 -13.04 17.30 31.60
CA ARG A 30 -14.29 17.23 32.39
C ARG A 30 -14.66 15.79 32.72
N ARG A 31 -14.64 14.88 31.73
CA ARG A 31 -14.88 13.44 31.97
C ARG A 31 -13.89 12.86 32.97
N ILE A 32 -12.62 13.25 32.89
CA ILE A 32 -11.60 12.83 33.86
C ILE A 32 -11.90 13.37 35.28
N LYS A 33 -12.37 14.61 35.40
CA LYS A 33 -12.73 15.22 36.70
C LYS A 33 -13.97 14.55 37.30
N GLU A 34 -14.97 14.23 36.48
CA GLU A 34 -16.18 13.50 36.88
C GLU A 34 -15.84 12.06 37.31
N GLN A 35 -14.97 11.38 36.58
CA GLN A 35 -14.45 10.07 36.94
C GLN A 35 -13.64 10.08 38.25
N LEU A 36 -12.84 11.12 38.49
CA LEU A 36 -12.13 11.34 39.76
C LEU A 36 -13.09 11.54 40.94
N HIS A 37 -14.19 12.27 40.72
CA HIS A 37 -15.18 12.52 41.76
C HIS A 37 -15.97 11.26 42.12
N GLN A 38 -16.26 10.40 41.13
CA GLN A 38 -16.85 9.07 41.36
C GLN A 38 -15.91 8.14 42.13
N LEU A 39 -14.60 8.20 41.86
CA LEU A 39 -13.58 7.44 42.58
C LEU A 39 -13.44 7.84 44.05
N GLU A 40 -13.55 9.13 44.36
CA GLU A 40 -13.57 9.62 45.75
C GLU A 40 -14.82 9.16 46.52
N GLN A 41 -15.93 8.91 45.81
CA GLN A 41 -17.16 8.38 46.41
C GLN A 41 -17.11 6.85 46.61
N ASP A 42 -16.47 6.10 45.71
CA ASP A 42 -16.47 4.64 45.72
C ASP A 42 -15.42 4.01 46.64
N ASN A 43 -14.52 4.80 47.25
CA ASN A 43 -13.50 4.36 48.22
C ASN A 43 -12.63 3.17 47.74
N GLU A 44 -12.55 2.95 46.43
CA GLU A 44 -11.72 1.92 45.79
C GLU A 44 -10.32 2.46 45.49
N SER A 45 -9.29 1.64 45.75
CA SER A 45 -7.90 1.93 45.39
C SER A 45 -7.77 2.19 43.87
N PRO A 46 -6.98 3.21 43.44
CA PRO A 46 -6.89 3.66 42.05
C PRO A 46 -6.13 2.70 41.13
N SER A 47 -6.10 1.40 41.43
CA SER A 47 -5.42 0.37 40.63
C SER A 47 -6.12 0.06 39.30
N HIS A 48 -7.38 0.44 39.12
CA HIS A 48 -8.17 0.11 37.92
C HIS A 48 -8.16 1.20 36.84
N MET A 49 -7.56 2.37 37.10
CA MET A 49 -7.50 3.47 36.15
C MET A 49 -6.05 3.87 35.89
N TYR A 50 -5.41 3.17 34.94
CA TYR A 50 -4.13 3.63 34.40
C TYR A 50 -4.32 4.98 33.71
N ARG A 51 -3.91 6.03 34.41
CA ARG A 51 -3.76 7.38 33.84
C ARG A 51 -2.64 7.29 32.81
N ARG A 52 -2.93 7.49 31.51
CA ARG A 52 -1.89 7.67 30.48
C ARG A 52 -0.89 8.67 31.04
N LYS A 53 0.32 8.23 31.40
CA LYS A 53 1.34 9.13 31.94
C LYS A 53 1.47 10.27 30.94
N LEU A 54 1.18 11.48 31.41
CA LEU A 54 1.35 12.73 30.66
C LEU A 54 2.72 12.65 29.99
N LYS A 55 2.77 12.86 28.66
CA LYS A 55 3.97 12.73 27.80
C LYS A 55 5.26 12.86 28.63
N VAL A 56 5.90 11.72 28.94
CA VAL A 56 7.25 11.74 29.51
C VAL A 56 8.07 12.60 28.57
N ALA A 57 8.74 13.63 29.08
CA ALA A 57 9.58 14.50 28.27
C ALA A 57 10.52 13.60 27.47
N THR A 58 10.31 13.54 26.15
CA THR A 58 10.99 12.58 25.30
C THR A 58 12.47 12.89 25.34
N ASN A 59 13.29 11.99 25.88
CA ASN A 59 14.72 12.17 25.82
C ASN A 59 15.16 12.01 24.36
N VAL A 60 15.44 13.16 23.73
CA VAL A 60 15.79 13.37 22.33
C VAL A 60 16.98 12.50 21.91
N ASP A 61 17.96 12.30 22.79
CA ASP A 61 19.16 11.52 22.50
C ASP A 61 18.89 10.01 22.59
N LEU A 62 18.12 9.59 23.59
CA LEU A 62 17.70 8.19 23.75
C LEU A 62 16.84 7.74 22.55
N LEU A 63 15.99 8.65 22.06
CA LEU A 63 15.15 8.46 20.88
C LEU A 63 16.00 8.22 19.62
N ASP A 64 17.03 9.07 19.41
CA ASP A 64 17.91 8.97 18.25
C ASP A 64 18.80 7.73 18.28
N GLN A 65 19.18 7.26 19.47
CA GLN A 65 19.97 6.04 19.64
C GLN A 65 19.17 4.77 19.34
N HIS A 66 17.87 4.76 19.65
CA HIS A 66 17.03 3.55 19.57
C HIS A 66 16.02 3.55 18.42
N ASP A 67 16.12 4.49 17.46
CA ASP A 67 15.30 4.50 16.24
C ASP A 67 15.75 3.45 15.21
N SER A 68 15.65 2.18 15.59
CA SER A 68 16.04 1.04 14.74
C SER A 68 15.23 1.00 13.43
N PHE A 69 13.98 1.46 13.43
CA PHE A 69 13.15 1.48 12.22
C PHE A 69 13.69 2.47 11.18
N TYR A 70 14.07 3.69 11.59
CA TYR A 70 14.71 4.64 10.68
C TYR A 70 16.03 4.08 10.13
N HIS A 71 16.90 3.55 10.97
CA HIS A 71 18.18 2.98 10.53
C HIS A 71 17.99 1.84 9.53
N THR A 72 16.96 1.02 9.73
CA THR A 72 16.58 -0.08 8.82
C THR A 72 16.06 0.42 7.48
N THR A 73 15.21 1.45 7.49
CA THR A 73 14.52 1.94 6.29
C THR A 73 15.25 3.08 5.57
N LYS A 74 16.39 3.53 6.10
CA LYS A 74 17.14 4.69 5.58
C LYS A 74 17.57 4.52 4.13
N SER A 75 18.08 3.35 3.75
CA SER A 75 18.54 3.08 2.38
C SER A 75 17.40 3.27 1.37
N LEU A 76 16.24 2.72 1.67
CA LEU A 76 15.05 2.87 0.83
C LEU A 76 14.53 4.31 0.78
N LEU A 77 14.59 5.04 1.91
CA LEU A 77 14.25 6.47 1.94
C LEU A 77 15.18 7.29 1.03
N VAL A 78 16.50 7.06 1.12
CA VAL A 78 17.49 7.72 0.27
C VAL A 78 17.24 7.38 -1.20
N LEU A 79 16.89 6.14 -1.51
CA LEU A 79 16.54 5.73 -2.88
C LEU A 79 15.36 6.54 -3.43
N PHE A 80 14.27 6.67 -2.67
CA PHE A 80 13.13 7.47 -3.09
C PHE A 80 13.42 8.97 -3.20
N GLN A 81 14.37 9.49 -2.40
CA GLN A 81 14.84 10.87 -2.54
C GLN A 81 15.64 11.04 -3.84
N ILE A 82 16.54 10.11 -4.16
CA ILE A 82 17.33 10.12 -5.41
C ILE A 82 16.39 10.12 -6.62
N MET A 83 15.36 9.27 -6.58
CA MET A 83 14.34 9.17 -7.64
C MET A 83 13.33 10.34 -7.67
N GLY A 84 13.38 11.28 -6.71
CA GLY A 84 12.41 12.38 -6.64
C GLY A 84 10.97 11.97 -6.25
N VAL A 85 10.74 10.72 -5.87
CA VAL A 85 9.41 10.17 -5.63
C VAL A 85 8.87 10.54 -4.24
N MET A 86 9.73 10.58 -3.22
CA MET A 86 9.33 10.87 -1.84
C MET A 86 10.33 11.82 -1.13
N PRO A 87 10.16 13.15 -1.29
CA PRO A 87 11.09 14.16 -0.77
C PRO A 87 10.85 14.46 0.72
N ILE A 88 11.01 13.45 1.58
CA ILE A 88 10.87 13.58 3.03
C ILE A 88 12.23 13.80 3.68
N MET A 89 12.37 14.75 4.59
CA MET A 89 13.63 15.03 5.28
C MET A 89 13.61 14.57 6.74
N ARG A 90 14.80 14.25 7.27
CA ARG A 90 15.02 14.01 8.70
C ARG A 90 15.62 15.27 9.32
N SER A 91 15.05 15.72 10.43
CA SER A 91 15.59 16.80 11.24
C SER A 91 16.96 16.43 11.81
N PRO A 92 17.86 17.42 12.05
CA PRO A 92 19.14 17.17 12.70
C PRO A 92 18.98 16.53 14.08
N LYS A 93 20.00 15.76 14.50
CA LYS A 93 20.06 15.16 15.83
C LYS A 93 20.05 16.25 16.91
N GLY A 94 19.44 15.97 18.06
CA GLY A 94 19.44 16.89 19.22
C GLY A 94 18.41 18.03 19.15
N VAL A 95 17.62 18.14 18.07
CA VAL A 95 16.60 19.20 17.93
C VAL A 95 15.24 18.72 18.42
N ASP A 96 14.52 19.53 19.20
CA ASP A 96 13.18 19.24 19.72
C ASP A 96 12.07 19.51 18.68
N MET A 97 12.23 18.93 17.49
CA MET A 97 11.28 19.02 16.37
C MET A 97 10.85 17.61 15.94
N PRO A 98 9.67 17.48 15.30
CA PRO A 98 9.30 16.22 14.65
C PRO A 98 10.46 15.73 13.80
N ARG A 99 10.85 14.48 14.02
CA ARG A 99 12.09 13.95 13.47
C ARG A 99 12.04 13.82 11.96
N THR A 100 10.88 13.50 11.42
CA THR A 100 10.63 13.42 10.00
C THR A 100 9.68 14.54 9.60
N THR A 101 10.11 15.36 8.65
CA THR A 101 9.39 16.56 8.20
C THR A 101 9.13 16.51 6.70
N PHE A 102 7.99 17.08 6.31
CA PHE A 102 7.61 17.24 4.91
C PHE A 102 7.28 18.70 4.65
N THR A 103 8.03 19.34 3.75
CA THR A 103 7.82 20.73 3.32
C THR A 103 8.09 20.87 1.83
N TRP A 104 7.19 21.57 1.13
CA TRP A 104 7.22 21.78 -0.32
C TRP A 104 8.44 22.59 -0.81
N CYS A 105 9.03 23.41 0.06
CA CYS A 105 10.20 24.24 -0.25
C CYS A 105 11.53 23.65 0.27
N SER A 106 11.56 22.37 0.61
CA SER A 106 12.79 21.73 1.10
C SER A 106 13.79 21.42 -0.03
N ARG A 107 15.08 21.26 0.33
CA ARG A 107 16.13 20.87 -0.63
C ARG A 107 15.80 19.57 -1.36
N ALA A 108 15.23 18.60 -0.64
CA ALA A 108 14.79 17.33 -1.22
C ALA A 108 13.65 17.53 -2.24
N PHE A 109 12.76 18.49 -1.99
CA PHE A 109 11.66 18.79 -2.91
C PHE A 109 12.13 19.50 -4.17
N LEU A 110 13.06 20.45 -4.04
CA LEU A 110 13.67 21.11 -5.21
C LEU A 110 14.36 20.09 -6.13
N TRP A 111 15.07 19.11 -5.55
CA TRP A 111 15.62 17.99 -6.30
C TRP A 111 14.53 17.14 -6.97
N ALA A 112 13.46 16.82 -6.23
CA ALA A 112 12.33 16.07 -6.76
C ALA A 112 11.66 16.78 -7.94
N TYR A 113 11.46 18.09 -7.88
CA TYR A 113 10.93 18.87 -9.00
C TYR A 113 11.84 18.81 -10.22
N PHE A 114 13.15 18.94 -10.02
CA PHE A 114 14.13 18.89 -11.11
C PHE A 114 14.13 17.52 -11.81
N ILE A 115 14.26 16.43 -11.05
CA ILE A 115 14.24 15.07 -11.61
C ILE A 115 12.91 14.76 -12.27
N TYR A 116 11.79 15.07 -11.61
CA TYR A 116 10.47 14.84 -12.18
C TYR A 116 10.25 15.63 -13.48
N ALA A 117 10.74 16.87 -13.59
CA ALA A 117 10.66 17.66 -14.81
C ALA A 117 11.46 17.01 -15.95
N CYS A 118 12.70 16.57 -15.68
CA CYS A 118 13.55 15.86 -16.64
C CYS A 118 12.90 14.54 -17.11
N GLU A 119 12.43 13.72 -16.18
CA GLU A 119 11.74 12.45 -16.49
C GLU A 119 10.45 12.70 -17.28
N THR A 120 9.70 13.75 -16.93
CA THR A 120 8.47 14.12 -17.65
C THR A 120 8.74 14.50 -19.10
N VAL A 121 9.83 15.20 -19.40
CA VAL A 121 10.20 15.49 -20.80
C VAL A 121 10.42 14.20 -21.58
N VAL A 122 11.18 13.26 -21.01
CA VAL A 122 11.44 11.95 -21.64
C VAL A 122 10.14 11.17 -21.85
N VAL A 123 9.28 11.10 -20.83
CA VAL A 123 7.99 10.41 -20.92
C VAL A 123 7.07 11.05 -21.96
N LEU A 124 7.02 12.39 -22.04
CA LEU A 124 6.18 13.10 -23.02
C LEU A 124 6.65 12.89 -24.46
N VAL A 125 7.97 12.82 -24.70
CA VAL A 125 8.52 12.50 -26.03
C VAL A 125 8.06 11.11 -26.46
N VAL A 126 8.23 10.10 -25.59
CA VAL A 126 7.81 8.72 -25.87
C VAL A 126 6.29 8.61 -26.03
N ALA A 127 5.52 9.29 -25.17
CA ALA A 127 4.07 9.32 -25.27
C ALA A 127 3.61 9.93 -26.60
N ARG A 128 4.25 11.01 -27.04
CA ARG A 128 3.96 11.65 -28.33
C ARG A 128 4.26 10.72 -29.51
N GLU A 129 5.40 10.04 -29.50
CA GLU A 129 5.76 9.08 -30.55
C GLU A 129 4.75 7.91 -30.61
N ARG A 130 4.34 7.39 -29.46
CA ARG A 130 3.32 6.33 -29.36
C ARG A 130 1.95 6.80 -29.85
N ILE A 131 1.50 7.98 -29.46
CA ILE A 131 0.23 8.56 -29.91
C ILE A 131 0.27 8.83 -31.42
N ASN A 132 1.36 9.40 -31.94
CA ASN A 132 1.51 9.66 -33.36
C ASN A 132 1.45 8.36 -34.17
N LYS A 133 2.19 7.32 -33.76
CA LYS A 133 2.13 5.99 -34.38
C LYS A 133 0.69 5.42 -34.33
N PHE A 134 -0.01 5.58 -33.21
CA PHE A 134 -1.39 5.13 -33.07
C PHE A 134 -2.39 5.86 -33.97
N ILE A 135 -2.18 7.14 -34.25
CA ILE A 135 -3.05 7.94 -35.13
C ILE A 135 -2.72 7.69 -36.61
N SER A 136 -1.44 7.57 -36.96
CA SER A 136 -0.99 7.46 -38.35
C SER A 136 -1.26 6.10 -38.99
N THR A 137 -1.39 5.03 -38.20
CA THR A 137 -1.68 3.70 -38.74
C THR A 137 -3.16 3.59 -39.13
N SER A 138 -3.42 3.65 -40.44
CA SER A 138 -4.77 3.59 -41.05
C SER A 138 -5.42 2.20 -40.99
N ASP A 139 -4.63 1.14 -40.85
CA ASP A 139 -5.11 -0.24 -40.84
C ASP A 139 -4.92 -0.84 -39.45
N LYS A 140 -5.81 -0.43 -38.53
CA LYS A 140 -5.69 -0.77 -37.10
C LYS A 140 -6.14 -2.20 -36.86
N ARG A 141 -5.22 -3.16 -37.08
CA ARG A 141 -5.39 -4.50 -36.53
C ARG A 141 -5.64 -4.39 -35.04
N PHE A 142 -6.67 -5.08 -34.57
CA PHE A 142 -7.17 -4.98 -33.20
C PHE A 142 -6.07 -5.25 -32.15
N ASP A 143 -5.14 -6.16 -32.44
CA ASP A 143 -4.03 -6.47 -31.55
C ASP A 143 -3.06 -5.30 -31.38
N GLU A 144 -2.72 -4.55 -32.45
CA GLU A 144 -1.84 -3.38 -32.36
C GLU A 144 -2.44 -2.26 -31.48
N VAL A 145 -3.76 -2.15 -31.45
CA VAL A 145 -4.48 -1.23 -30.56
C VAL A 145 -4.28 -1.64 -29.10
N ILE A 146 -4.42 -2.94 -28.79
CA ILE A 146 -4.22 -3.48 -27.44
C ILE A 146 -2.78 -3.19 -26.97
N TYR A 147 -1.78 -3.45 -27.80
CA TYR A 147 -0.37 -3.19 -27.45
C TYR A 147 -0.14 -1.72 -27.10
N ASN A 148 -0.63 -0.81 -27.93
CA ASN A 148 -0.47 0.61 -27.67
C ASN A 148 -1.19 1.02 -26.38
N ILE A 149 -2.37 0.47 -26.08
CA ILE A 149 -3.08 0.74 -24.82
C ILE A 149 -2.27 0.26 -23.61
N ILE A 150 -1.66 -0.92 -23.65
CA ILE A 150 -0.83 -1.45 -22.55
C ILE A 150 0.37 -0.54 -22.30
N PHE A 151 1.10 -0.15 -23.35
CA PHE A 151 2.25 0.72 -23.18
C PHE A 151 1.87 2.10 -22.67
N MET A 152 0.76 2.66 -23.17
CA MET A 152 0.22 3.92 -22.66
C MET A 152 -0.22 3.78 -21.20
N SER A 153 -0.82 2.65 -20.79
CA SER A 153 -1.23 2.43 -19.40
C SER A 153 -0.04 2.34 -18.45
N ILE A 154 1.09 1.78 -18.90
CA ILE A 154 2.33 1.73 -18.11
C ILE A 154 2.98 3.11 -17.97
N LEU A 155 2.70 4.08 -18.85
CA LEU A 155 3.17 5.47 -18.68
C LEU A 155 2.36 6.25 -17.63
N VAL A 156 1.10 5.90 -17.40
CA VAL A 156 0.19 6.61 -16.49
C VAL A 156 0.73 6.76 -15.06
N PRO A 157 1.34 5.73 -14.42
CA PRO A 157 1.94 5.84 -13.09
C PRO A 157 2.92 6.99 -12.92
N HIS A 158 3.64 7.41 -13.98
CA HIS A 158 4.53 8.58 -13.94
C HIS A 158 3.80 9.85 -13.53
N PHE A 159 2.59 10.05 -14.02
CA PHE A 159 1.81 11.25 -13.75
C PHE A 159 1.03 11.16 -12.43
N LEU A 160 0.62 9.96 -12.04
CA LEU A 160 -0.25 9.78 -10.88
C LEU A 160 0.51 9.52 -9.58
N LEU A 161 1.53 8.64 -9.59
CA LEU A 161 2.15 8.17 -8.34
C LEU A 161 3.04 9.20 -7.64
N PRO A 162 3.93 9.94 -8.34
CA PRO A 162 4.71 11.01 -7.69
C PRO A 162 3.81 12.09 -7.09
N VAL A 163 2.77 12.51 -7.83
CA VAL A 163 1.81 13.52 -7.36
C VAL A 163 1.03 13.03 -6.14
N ALA A 164 0.57 11.77 -6.15
CA ALA A 164 -0.09 11.16 -4.99
C ALA A 164 0.87 11.06 -3.79
N SER A 165 2.12 10.65 -4.01
CA SER A 165 3.17 10.57 -2.98
C SER A 165 3.46 11.92 -2.35
N TRP A 166 3.59 12.98 -3.15
CA TRP A 166 3.84 14.33 -2.66
C TRP A 166 2.65 14.88 -1.88
N ARG A 167 1.42 14.70 -2.39
CA ARG A 167 0.19 15.15 -1.70
C ARG A 167 0.06 14.51 -0.32
N ASN A 168 0.39 13.22 -0.20
CA ASN A 168 0.29 12.47 1.05
C ASN A 168 1.59 12.50 1.89
N GLY A 169 2.63 13.22 1.44
CA GLY A 169 3.94 13.21 2.10
C GLY A 169 3.92 13.66 3.56
N SER A 170 2.98 14.53 3.93
CA SER A 170 2.76 14.96 5.32
C SER A 170 2.23 13.82 6.21
N GLU A 171 1.31 12.99 5.71
CA GLU A 171 0.80 11.81 6.41
C GLU A 171 1.88 10.72 6.54
N VAL A 172 2.72 10.56 5.52
CA VAL A 172 3.87 9.65 5.57
C VAL A 172 4.90 10.12 6.61
N ALA A 173 5.15 11.43 6.71
CA ALA A 173 6.03 11.98 7.74
C ALA A 173 5.46 11.76 9.15
N LYS A 174 4.15 11.97 9.35
CA LYS A 174 3.46 11.63 10.61
C LYS A 174 3.61 10.16 10.96
N PHE A 175 3.36 9.26 10.00
CA PHE A 175 3.53 7.82 10.19
C PHE A 175 4.95 7.43 10.61
N LYS A 176 5.98 8.01 9.97
CA LYS A 176 7.38 7.78 10.37
C LYS A 176 7.68 8.28 11.78
N ASN A 177 7.11 9.42 12.18
CA ASN A 177 7.26 9.92 13.54
C ASN A 177 6.52 9.04 14.57
N MET A 178 5.39 8.43 14.20
CA MET A 178 4.71 7.47 15.07
C MET A 178 5.55 6.23 15.36
N TRP A 179 6.33 5.75 14.38
CA TRP A 179 7.31 4.67 14.62
C TRP A 179 8.36 5.08 15.65
N THR A 180 8.93 6.28 15.50
CA THR A 180 9.92 6.80 16.43
C THR A 180 9.34 6.93 17.86
N ASP A 181 8.13 7.48 18.02
CA ASP A 181 7.43 7.58 19.32
C ASP A 181 7.07 6.21 19.91
N PHE A 182 6.62 5.27 19.08
CA PHE A 182 6.29 3.92 19.51
C PHE A 182 7.51 3.15 20.00
N GLN A 183 8.65 3.21 19.31
CA GLN A 183 9.89 2.56 19.75
C GLN A 183 10.37 3.10 21.10
N TYR A 184 10.19 4.40 21.34
CA TYR A 184 10.50 5.02 22.62
C TYR A 184 9.58 4.55 23.75
N LYS A 185 8.26 4.57 23.52
CA LYS A 185 7.29 4.04 24.49
C LYS A 185 7.53 2.56 24.78
N TYR A 186 7.81 1.76 23.74
CA TYR A 186 8.14 0.35 23.89
C TYR A 186 9.37 0.18 24.79
N LEU A 187 10.43 0.95 24.55
CA LEU A 187 11.64 0.91 25.37
C LEU A 187 11.36 1.28 26.84
N ILE A 188 10.53 2.28 27.11
CA ILE A 188 10.19 2.68 28.49
C ILE A 188 9.38 1.59 29.20
N VAL A 189 8.37 1.02 28.53
CA VAL A 189 7.45 0.06 29.15
C VAL A 189 8.09 -1.32 29.32
N ILE A 190 8.85 -1.77 28.32
CA ILE A 190 9.40 -3.13 28.27
C ILE A 190 10.85 -3.18 28.75
N GLY A 191 11.56 -2.04 28.74
CA GLY A 191 12.97 -1.96 29.12
C GLY A 191 13.94 -2.50 28.07
N LYS A 192 13.44 -2.99 26.92
CA LYS A 192 14.24 -3.51 25.81
C LYS A 192 13.90 -2.77 24.51
N PRO A 193 14.87 -2.41 23.67
CA PRO A 193 14.59 -1.77 22.39
C PRO A 193 14.10 -2.79 21.34
N ILE A 194 13.20 -2.36 20.46
CA ILE A 194 12.87 -3.13 19.25
C ILE A 194 14.02 -2.99 18.26
N VAL A 195 14.58 -4.13 17.83
CA VAL A 195 15.63 -4.20 16.82
C VAL A 195 15.15 -5.02 15.62
N PHE A 196 15.59 -4.62 14.41
CA PHE A 196 15.24 -5.30 13.16
C PHE A 196 16.47 -5.88 12.44
N PRO A 197 17.20 -6.84 13.05
CA PRO A 197 18.49 -7.29 12.55
C PRO A 197 18.44 -7.90 11.14
N LYS A 198 17.37 -8.67 10.84
CA LYS A 198 17.19 -9.27 9.50
C LYS A 198 16.64 -8.28 8.48
N LEU A 199 15.93 -7.26 8.90
CA LEU A 199 15.24 -6.34 7.99
C LEU A 199 16.20 -5.33 7.34
N TYR A 200 17.28 -4.97 8.04
CA TYR A 200 18.33 -4.08 7.49
C TYR A 200 18.98 -4.65 6.22
N PRO A 201 19.56 -5.88 6.22
CA PRO A 201 20.15 -6.45 5.01
C PRO A 201 19.08 -6.73 3.94
N ILE A 202 17.87 -7.13 4.33
CA ILE A 202 16.75 -7.32 3.38
C ILE A 202 16.40 -6.01 2.68
N THR A 203 16.36 -4.88 3.39
CA THR A 203 16.01 -3.58 2.79
C THR A 203 17.04 -3.16 1.74
N TRP A 204 18.34 -3.36 2.03
CA TRP A 204 19.42 -3.13 1.05
C TRP A 204 19.31 -4.06 -0.16
N ALA A 205 19.11 -5.37 0.08
CA ALA A 205 18.93 -6.34 -0.99
C ALA A 205 17.72 -5.97 -1.88
N LEU A 206 16.60 -5.58 -1.29
CA LEU A 206 15.41 -5.14 -2.02
C LEU A 206 15.66 -3.88 -2.87
N CYS A 207 16.46 -2.91 -2.39
CA CYS A 207 16.83 -1.74 -3.21
C CYS A 207 17.57 -2.15 -4.49
N ILE A 208 18.56 -3.05 -4.36
CA ILE A 208 19.37 -3.53 -5.49
C ILE A 208 18.52 -4.40 -6.42
N VAL A 209 17.77 -5.35 -5.86
CA VAL A 209 16.89 -6.26 -6.62
C VAL A 209 15.82 -5.47 -7.37
N SER A 210 15.21 -4.44 -6.78
CA SER A 210 14.21 -3.62 -7.45
C SER A 210 14.75 -2.94 -8.70
N TRP A 211 15.98 -2.43 -8.67
CA TRP A 211 16.61 -1.79 -9.83
C TRP A 211 17.06 -2.81 -10.88
N ALA A 212 17.69 -3.91 -10.44
CA ALA A 212 18.12 -4.99 -11.32
C ALA A 212 16.92 -5.65 -12.03
N LEU A 213 15.84 -5.94 -11.30
CA LEU A 213 14.62 -6.49 -11.86
C LEU A 213 14.00 -5.55 -12.89
N SER A 214 14.00 -4.24 -12.63
CA SER A 214 13.51 -3.24 -13.59
C SER A 214 14.27 -3.29 -14.90
N LEU A 215 15.60 -3.41 -14.83
CA LEU A 215 16.46 -3.57 -16.00
C LEU A 215 16.13 -4.86 -16.76
N VAL A 216 16.03 -6.00 -16.05
CA VAL A 216 15.70 -7.30 -16.66
C VAL A 216 14.35 -7.27 -17.36
N ILE A 217 13.32 -6.70 -16.73
CA ILE A 217 11.99 -6.59 -17.31
C ILE A 217 12.04 -5.75 -18.60
N ILE A 218 12.73 -4.61 -18.60
CA ILE A 218 12.73 -3.78 -19.81
C ILE A 218 13.58 -4.38 -20.93
N LEU A 219 14.73 -4.96 -20.60
CA LEU A 219 15.52 -5.68 -21.59
C LEU A 219 14.72 -6.84 -22.18
N SER A 220 13.96 -7.57 -21.36
CA SER A 220 13.05 -8.61 -21.87
C SER A 220 12.03 -8.04 -22.85
N GLN A 221 11.43 -6.89 -22.57
CA GLN A 221 10.47 -6.26 -23.49
C GLN A 221 11.15 -5.77 -24.78
N TYR A 222 12.36 -5.21 -24.69
CA TYR A 222 13.13 -4.79 -25.86
C TYR A 222 13.43 -5.97 -26.81
N TYR A 223 13.80 -7.14 -26.28
CA TYR A 223 14.08 -8.32 -27.11
C TYR A 223 12.82 -9.03 -27.60
N LEU A 224 11.75 -9.08 -26.79
CA LEU A 224 10.54 -9.83 -27.12
C LEU A 224 9.58 -9.03 -28.01
N GLN A 225 9.68 -7.71 -28.02
CA GLN A 225 8.77 -6.86 -28.78
C GLN A 225 9.50 -6.04 -29.86
N PRO A 226 9.28 -6.37 -31.15
CA PRO A 226 9.97 -5.70 -32.26
C PRO A 226 9.59 -4.22 -32.42
N ASP A 227 8.46 -3.78 -31.85
CA ASP A 227 8.01 -2.40 -31.86
C ASP A 227 8.60 -1.53 -30.73
N PHE A 228 9.44 -2.13 -29.87
CA PHE A 228 10.00 -1.46 -28.70
C PHE A 228 11.39 -0.90 -29.00
N GLN A 229 11.46 0.37 -29.38
CA GLN A 229 12.73 1.07 -29.59
C GLN A 229 13.54 1.20 -28.31
N PHE A 230 14.86 1.20 -28.43
CA PHE A 230 15.77 1.39 -27.30
C PHE A 230 15.61 2.75 -26.61
N SER A 231 15.22 3.80 -27.34
CA SER A 231 14.89 5.12 -26.79
C SER A 231 13.75 5.05 -25.77
N HIS A 232 12.75 4.21 -26.03
CA HIS A 232 11.59 4.04 -25.16
C HIS A 232 11.96 3.43 -23.80
N THR A 233 12.98 2.57 -23.75
CA THR A 233 13.49 1.90 -22.53
C THR A 233 13.68 2.88 -21.38
N PHE A 234 14.23 4.07 -21.63
CA PHE A 234 14.49 5.06 -20.60
C PHE A 234 13.22 5.59 -19.93
N ALA A 235 12.14 5.79 -20.69
CA ALA A 235 10.86 6.28 -20.17
C ALA A 235 10.12 5.24 -19.32
N TYR A 236 10.34 3.94 -19.55
CA TYR A 236 9.71 2.88 -18.77
C TYR A 236 10.55 2.48 -17.55
N TYR A 237 11.87 2.73 -17.59
CA TYR A 237 12.81 2.30 -16.55
C TYR A 237 12.53 2.90 -15.20
N HIS A 238 12.43 4.23 -15.11
CA HIS A 238 12.17 4.88 -13.84
C HIS A 238 10.79 4.51 -13.29
N ILE A 239 9.79 4.30 -14.16
CA ILE A 239 8.44 3.88 -13.74
C ILE A 239 8.50 2.49 -13.09
N ILE A 240 9.10 1.51 -13.75
CA ILE A 240 9.19 0.14 -13.22
C ILE A 240 10.04 0.12 -11.94
N ALA A 241 11.14 0.88 -11.91
CA ALA A 241 11.96 1.05 -10.71
C ALA A 241 11.16 1.66 -9.55
N MET A 242 10.29 2.63 -9.83
CA MET A 242 9.42 3.27 -8.84
C MET A 242 8.37 2.29 -8.30
N LEU A 243 7.71 1.53 -9.18
CA LEU A 243 6.72 0.51 -8.78
C LEU A 243 7.36 -0.58 -7.91
N ASN A 244 8.54 -1.06 -8.31
CA ASN A 244 9.33 -2.02 -7.52
C ASN A 244 9.74 -1.43 -6.16
N GLY A 245 10.21 -0.17 -6.13
CA GLY A 245 10.53 0.54 -4.90
C GLY A 245 9.35 0.64 -3.94
N PHE A 246 8.15 1.00 -4.44
CA PHE A 246 6.93 1.04 -3.63
C PHE A 246 6.51 -0.35 -3.14
N CYS A 247 6.69 -1.40 -3.94
CA CYS A 247 6.45 -2.77 -3.47
C CYS A 247 7.41 -3.13 -2.32
N SER A 248 8.70 -2.82 -2.44
CA SER A 248 9.69 -3.01 -1.37
C SER A 248 9.33 -2.21 -0.11
N LEU A 249 8.87 -0.97 -0.25
CA LEU A 249 8.43 -0.14 0.88
C LEU A 249 7.28 -0.79 1.63
N TRP A 250 6.29 -1.32 0.91
CA TRP A 250 5.16 -2.02 1.51
C TRP A 250 5.62 -3.24 2.28
N PHE A 251 6.43 -4.08 1.64
CA PHE A 251 6.98 -5.31 2.20
C PHE A 251 7.75 -5.03 3.50
N VAL A 252 8.63 -4.04 3.50
CA VAL A 252 9.45 -3.68 4.67
C VAL A 252 8.59 -3.19 5.82
N ASN A 253 7.59 -2.33 5.55
CA ASN A 253 6.67 -1.85 6.59
C ASN A 253 5.83 -3.00 7.19
N CYS A 254 5.23 -3.85 6.35
CA CYS A 254 4.44 -5.00 6.81
C CYS A 254 5.29 -5.98 7.63
N THR A 255 6.52 -6.23 7.19
CA THR A 255 7.47 -7.10 7.91
C THR A 255 7.91 -6.48 9.24
N ALA A 256 8.09 -5.16 9.30
CA ALA A 256 8.41 -4.44 10.54
C ALA A 256 7.27 -4.60 11.56
N PHE A 257 6.01 -4.39 11.16
CA PHE A 257 4.84 -4.64 12.02
C PHE A 257 4.78 -6.09 12.50
N GLY A 258 4.99 -7.05 11.60
CA GLY A 258 5.01 -8.47 11.96
C GLY A 258 6.14 -8.85 12.92
N THR A 259 7.29 -8.19 12.82
CA THR A 259 8.45 -8.41 13.71
C THR A 259 8.22 -7.76 15.07
N ALA A 260 7.75 -6.51 15.09
CA ALA A 260 7.39 -5.79 16.32
C ALA A 260 6.31 -6.54 17.10
N SER A 261 5.25 -7.02 16.44
CA SER A 261 4.20 -7.81 17.08
C SER A 261 4.73 -9.10 17.69
N LYS A 262 5.62 -9.83 16.98
CA LYS A 262 6.23 -11.07 17.53
C LYS A 262 7.10 -10.79 18.76
N ALA A 263 7.94 -9.76 18.71
CA ALA A 263 8.76 -9.35 19.85
C ALA A 263 7.87 -8.97 21.04
N PHE A 264 6.83 -8.17 20.78
CA PHE A 264 5.87 -7.75 21.78
C PHE A 264 5.09 -8.92 22.40
N ALA A 265 4.62 -9.85 21.57
CA ALA A 265 3.91 -11.04 22.02
C ALA A 265 4.78 -11.97 22.88
N LYS A 266 6.09 -12.04 22.63
CA LYS A 266 7.03 -12.80 23.46
C LYS A 266 7.13 -12.19 24.85
N GLU A 267 7.38 -10.88 24.93
CA GLU A 267 7.52 -10.18 26.21
C GLU A 267 6.20 -10.17 27.00
N LEU A 268 5.04 -10.20 26.32
CA LEU A 268 3.73 -10.34 26.97
C LEU A 268 3.59 -11.69 27.68
N THR A 269 3.99 -12.79 27.03
CA THR A 269 3.98 -14.13 27.65
C THR A 269 4.87 -14.17 28.89
N ASP A 270 6.05 -13.54 28.84
CA ASP A 270 6.97 -13.46 29.97
C ASP A 270 6.37 -12.66 31.14
N VAL A 271 5.69 -11.53 30.87
CA VAL A 271 5.02 -10.71 31.90
C VAL A 271 3.86 -11.43 32.57
N LEU A 272 3.08 -12.20 31.81
CA LEU A 272 1.97 -12.98 32.38
C LEU A 272 2.42 -14.06 33.36
N ALA A 273 3.70 -14.43 33.35
CA ALA A 273 4.31 -15.35 34.31
C ALA A 273 4.91 -14.65 35.56
N THR A 274 4.86 -13.32 35.65
CA THR A 274 5.44 -12.55 36.77
C THR A 274 4.46 -12.27 37.91
N GLU A 275 4.97 -11.92 39.09
CA GLU A 275 4.16 -11.50 40.23
C GLU A 275 3.46 -10.15 39.94
N ARG A 276 2.12 -10.12 40.10
CA ARG A 276 1.21 -8.99 39.81
C ARG A 276 1.17 -8.53 38.34
N PRO A 277 0.67 -9.38 37.41
CA PRO A 277 0.64 -9.08 35.98
C PRO A 277 -0.32 -7.94 35.60
N ALA A 278 -1.41 -7.73 36.34
CA ALA A 278 -2.49 -6.80 35.99
C ALA A 278 -2.02 -5.38 35.63
N ALA A 279 -1.19 -4.74 36.47
CA ALA A 279 -0.74 -3.35 36.25
C ALA A 279 0.14 -3.21 34.99
N LYS A 280 1.01 -4.19 34.72
CA LYS A 280 1.83 -4.22 33.51
C LYS A 280 0.99 -4.54 32.28
N LEU A 281 -0.02 -5.40 32.42
CA LEU A 281 -0.91 -5.78 31.33
C LEU A 281 -1.68 -4.57 30.77
N THR A 282 -2.05 -3.62 31.62
CA THR A 282 -2.66 -2.36 31.17
C THR A 282 -1.71 -1.52 30.31
N GLU A 283 -0.44 -1.40 30.68
CA GLU A 283 0.57 -0.70 29.86
C GLU A 283 0.80 -1.41 28.51
N TYR A 284 0.82 -2.74 28.52
CA TYR A 284 0.93 -3.56 27.32
C TYR A 284 -0.29 -3.39 26.41
N ARG A 285 -1.51 -3.37 26.97
CA ARG A 285 -2.74 -3.11 26.20
C ARG A 285 -2.67 -1.77 25.47
N HIS A 286 -2.21 -0.71 26.14
CA HIS A 286 -2.02 0.59 25.50
C HIS A 286 -0.97 0.57 24.38
N LEU A 287 0.15 -0.13 24.60
CA LEU A 287 1.18 -0.28 23.58
C LEU A 287 0.65 -1.05 22.36
N TRP A 288 -0.16 -2.09 22.57
CA TRP A 288 -0.81 -2.82 21.47
C TRP A 288 -1.77 -1.92 20.68
N VAL A 289 -2.57 -1.11 21.37
CA VAL A 289 -3.49 -0.16 20.71
C VAL A 289 -2.71 0.84 19.86
N ASP A 290 -1.60 1.38 20.38
CA ASP A 290 -0.71 2.26 19.60
C ASP A 290 -0.16 1.52 18.34
N LEU A 291 0.24 0.24 18.47
CA LEU A 291 0.69 -0.59 17.35
C LEU A 291 -0.41 -0.84 16.30
N SER A 292 -1.63 -1.17 16.74
CA SER A 292 -2.79 -1.37 15.85
C SER A 292 -3.14 -0.09 15.11
N HIS A 293 -3.20 1.04 15.83
CA HIS A 293 -3.47 2.36 15.25
C HIS A 293 -2.39 2.77 14.24
N MET A 294 -1.11 2.50 14.52
CA MET A 294 -0.02 2.72 13.54
C MET A 294 -0.21 1.90 12.27
N MET A 295 -0.67 0.65 12.39
CA MET A 295 -0.90 -0.21 11.23
C MET A 295 -2.07 0.28 10.37
N GLN A 296 -3.14 0.78 11.00
CA GLN A 296 -4.24 1.45 10.30
C GLN A 296 -3.77 2.76 9.61
N GLN A 297 -2.93 3.55 10.30
CA GLN A 297 -2.35 4.76 9.75
C GLN A 297 -1.41 4.48 8.56
N LEU A 298 -0.75 3.31 8.49
CA LEU A 298 -0.04 2.89 7.26
C LEU A 298 -1.01 2.80 6.09
N GLY A 299 -2.13 2.09 6.28
CA GLY A 299 -3.18 1.95 5.26
C GLY A 299 -3.68 3.31 4.79
N LYS A 300 -4.00 4.21 5.73
CA LYS A 300 -4.48 5.57 5.43
C LYS A 300 -3.43 6.48 4.77
N ALA A 301 -2.20 6.51 5.28
CA ALA A 301 -1.16 7.41 4.77
C ALA A 301 -0.80 7.08 3.31
N TYR A 302 -0.82 5.78 2.97
CA TYR A 302 -0.46 5.30 1.64
C TYR A 302 -1.66 4.84 0.79
N SER A 303 -2.91 5.08 1.23
CA SER A 303 -4.12 4.59 0.57
C SER A 303 -4.22 5.07 -0.88
N ASN A 304 -4.06 6.36 -1.12
CA ASN A 304 -4.15 6.94 -2.46
C ASN A 304 -3.09 6.35 -3.40
N MET A 305 -1.87 6.18 -2.89
CA MET A 305 -0.74 5.70 -3.67
C MET A 305 -0.92 4.21 -4.04
N TYR A 306 -1.20 3.34 -3.06
CA TYR A 306 -1.43 1.91 -3.35
C TYR A 306 -2.77 1.65 -4.03
N GLY A 307 -3.77 2.51 -3.84
CA GLY A 307 -5.04 2.43 -4.57
C GLY A 307 -4.83 2.64 -6.06
N ILE A 308 -4.17 3.73 -6.45
CA ILE A 308 -3.80 3.99 -7.85
C ILE A 308 -2.89 2.88 -8.38
N TYR A 309 -1.90 2.46 -7.59
CA TYR A 309 -0.99 1.38 -7.98
C TYR A 309 -1.74 0.08 -8.28
N CYS A 310 -2.63 -0.37 -7.38
CA CYS A 310 -3.44 -1.56 -7.59
C CYS A 310 -4.37 -1.44 -8.81
N LEU A 311 -4.98 -0.28 -9.03
CA LEU A 311 -5.85 -0.03 -10.20
C LEU A 311 -5.08 -0.14 -11.52
N VAL A 312 -3.90 0.47 -11.60
CA VAL A 312 -3.08 0.43 -12.82
C VAL A 312 -2.55 -0.97 -13.08
N ILE A 313 -2.06 -1.67 -12.05
CA ILE A 313 -1.66 -3.08 -12.18
C ILE A 313 -2.84 -3.90 -12.70
N PHE A 314 -4.00 -3.79 -12.06
CA PHE A 314 -5.17 -4.60 -12.40
C PHE A 314 -5.61 -4.39 -13.85
N PHE A 315 -5.72 -3.12 -14.26
CA PHE A 315 -6.05 -2.76 -15.64
C PHE A 315 -5.02 -3.32 -16.64
N THR A 316 -3.73 -3.15 -16.34
CA THR A 316 -2.63 -3.62 -17.20
C THR A 316 -2.63 -5.15 -17.30
N THR A 317 -2.83 -5.87 -16.20
CA THR A 317 -2.92 -7.34 -16.19
C THR A 317 -4.07 -7.85 -17.04
N ILE A 318 -5.28 -7.26 -16.92
CA ILE A 318 -6.44 -7.69 -17.71
C ILE A 318 -6.17 -7.52 -19.20
N ILE A 319 -5.72 -6.33 -19.62
CA ILE A 319 -5.51 -6.04 -21.03
C ILE A 319 -4.33 -6.84 -21.59
N ALA A 320 -3.25 -7.00 -20.83
CA ALA A 320 -2.11 -7.82 -21.25
C ALA A 320 -2.48 -9.30 -21.37
N THR A 321 -3.28 -9.84 -20.45
CA THR A 321 -3.76 -11.23 -20.53
C THR A 321 -4.72 -11.41 -21.70
N TYR A 322 -5.59 -10.44 -21.95
CA TYR A 322 -6.45 -10.46 -23.12
C TYR A 322 -5.64 -10.40 -24.41
N GLY A 323 -4.67 -9.49 -24.50
CA GLY A 323 -3.78 -9.34 -25.65
C GLY A 323 -2.99 -10.61 -25.95
N SER A 324 -2.45 -11.27 -24.92
CA SER A 324 -1.71 -12.52 -25.12
C SER A 324 -2.61 -13.65 -25.61
N LEU A 325 -3.79 -13.84 -25.01
CA LEU A 325 -4.75 -14.86 -25.47
C LEU A 325 -5.31 -14.56 -26.86
N SER A 326 -5.54 -13.28 -27.16
CA SER A 326 -6.05 -12.77 -28.43
C SER A 326 -5.12 -13.12 -29.60
N GLU A 327 -3.82 -12.90 -29.45
CA GLU A 327 -2.84 -13.17 -30.50
C GLU A 327 -2.58 -14.66 -30.71
N ILE A 328 -2.48 -15.45 -29.62
CA ILE A 328 -2.28 -16.91 -29.69
C ILE A 328 -3.29 -17.56 -30.62
N ILE A 329 -4.52 -17.05 -30.61
CA ILE A 329 -5.65 -17.62 -31.33
C ILE A 329 -5.68 -17.22 -32.80
N GLU A 330 -5.09 -16.08 -33.15
CA GLU A 330 -5.02 -15.65 -34.54
C GLU A 330 -3.73 -16.10 -35.25
N HIS A 331 -2.58 -16.08 -34.57
CA HIS A 331 -1.27 -16.25 -35.20
C HIS A 331 -0.45 -17.43 -34.65
N GLY A 332 -0.89 -18.06 -33.56
CA GLY A 332 -0.10 -19.06 -32.84
C GLY A 332 1.06 -18.43 -32.06
N ALA A 333 1.87 -19.25 -31.36
CA ALA A 333 2.84 -18.76 -30.40
C ALA A 333 3.96 -17.89 -31.01
N THR A 334 3.92 -16.57 -30.79
CA THR A 334 4.94 -15.61 -31.27
C THR A 334 5.75 -14.98 -30.12
N TYR A 335 6.92 -14.40 -30.42
CA TYR A 335 7.77 -13.71 -29.42
C TYR A 335 7.05 -12.56 -28.70
N LYS A 336 6.11 -11.88 -29.39
CA LYS A 336 5.32 -10.77 -28.82
C LYS A 336 4.49 -11.21 -27.62
N GLU A 337 3.90 -12.40 -27.69
CA GLU A 337 3.08 -12.98 -26.63
C GLU A 337 3.88 -13.30 -25.38
N VAL A 338 5.10 -13.82 -25.55
CA VAL A 338 6.02 -14.07 -24.43
C VAL A 338 6.31 -12.77 -23.70
N GLY A 339 6.48 -11.66 -24.43
CA GLY A 339 6.63 -10.32 -23.85
C GLY A 339 5.42 -9.92 -22.99
N LEU A 340 4.19 -10.14 -23.48
CA LEU A 340 2.97 -9.87 -22.72
C LEU A 340 2.82 -10.76 -21.49
N PHE A 341 3.15 -12.05 -21.58
CA PHE A 341 3.12 -12.95 -20.43
C PHE A 341 4.09 -12.54 -19.33
N VAL A 342 5.28 -12.03 -19.70
CA VAL A 342 6.22 -11.47 -18.73
C VAL A 342 5.60 -10.31 -17.97
N ILE A 343 4.86 -9.41 -18.65
CA ILE A 343 4.15 -8.29 -18.01
C ILE A 343 3.08 -8.82 -17.06
N VAL A 344 2.24 -9.78 -17.50
CA VAL A 344 1.17 -10.38 -16.68
C VAL A 344 1.76 -11.01 -15.42
N PHE A 345 2.80 -11.84 -15.57
CA PHE A 345 3.45 -12.51 -14.44
C PHE A 345 4.08 -11.51 -13.47
N TYR A 346 4.74 -10.47 -13.98
CA TYR A 346 5.31 -9.39 -13.20
C TYR A 346 4.23 -8.64 -12.39
N CYS A 347 3.18 -8.16 -13.06
CA CYS A 347 2.08 -7.43 -12.43
C CYS A 347 1.35 -8.28 -11.38
N MET A 348 1.09 -9.55 -11.66
CA MET A 348 0.48 -10.49 -10.69
C MET A 348 1.39 -10.76 -9.50
N SER A 349 2.71 -10.87 -9.71
CA SER A 349 3.68 -11.06 -8.63
C SER A 349 3.70 -9.85 -7.68
N LEU A 350 3.68 -8.64 -8.21
CA LEU A 350 3.60 -7.40 -7.41
C LEU A 350 2.32 -7.34 -6.58
N LEU A 351 1.17 -7.60 -7.22
CA LEU A 351 -0.13 -7.61 -6.54
C LEU A 351 -0.17 -8.68 -5.44
N PHE A 352 0.38 -9.86 -5.71
CA PHE A 352 0.50 -10.94 -4.75
C PHE A 352 1.31 -10.52 -3.53
N ILE A 353 2.50 -9.94 -3.73
CA ILE A 353 3.36 -9.47 -2.62
C ILE A 353 2.62 -8.46 -1.75
N ILE A 354 2.01 -7.43 -2.35
CA ILE A 354 1.31 -6.37 -1.63
C ILE A 354 0.19 -6.95 -0.75
N CYS A 355 -0.67 -7.77 -1.35
CA CYS A 355 -1.84 -8.31 -0.66
C CYS A 355 -1.46 -9.41 0.35
N ASN A 356 -0.45 -10.23 0.05
CA ASN A 356 0.02 -11.30 0.93
C ASN A 356 0.68 -10.74 2.19
N GLU A 357 1.54 -9.73 2.04
CA GLU A 357 2.22 -9.12 3.19
C GLU A 357 1.25 -8.31 4.06
N ALA A 358 0.30 -7.59 3.46
CA ALA A 358 -0.74 -6.90 4.22
C ALA A 358 -1.59 -7.87 5.06
N HIS A 359 -1.96 -9.02 4.47
CA HIS A 359 -2.68 -10.07 5.16
C HIS A 359 -1.85 -10.69 6.30
N HIS A 360 -0.57 -10.98 6.05
CA HIS A 360 0.32 -11.51 7.08
C HIS A 360 0.55 -10.52 8.22
N ALA A 361 0.72 -9.23 7.93
CA ALA A 361 0.87 -8.19 8.95
C ALA A 361 -0.39 -8.12 9.82
N SER A 362 -1.58 -8.03 9.20
CA SER A 362 -2.87 -8.00 9.90
C SER A 362 -3.09 -9.22 10.77
N LYS A 363 -2.80 -10.43 10.26
CA LYS A 363 -2.92 -11.67 11.03
C LYS A 363 -1.94 -11.72 12.21
N ARG A 364 -0.70 -11.22 12.04
CA ARG A 364 0.33 -11.23 13.10
C ARG A 364 0.03 -10.23 14.22
N VAL A 365 -0.53 -9.07 13.91
CA VAL A 365 -0.85 -8.03 14.91
C VAL A 365 -2.18 -8.31 15.60
N GLY A 366 -3.15 -8.90 14.89
CA GLY A 366 -4.49 -9.22 15.40
C GLY A 366 -4.60 -10.66 15.90
N LEU A 367 -5.02 -11.58 15.00
CA LEU A 367 -5.40 -12.96 15.35
C LEU A 367 -4.33 -13.72 16.13
N ASN A 368 -3.08 -13.75 15.66
CA ASN A 368 -2.02 -14.48 16.36
C ASN A 368 -1.73 -13.91 17.76
N PHE A 369 -1.98 -12.62 17.95
CA PHE A 369 -1.81 -11.96 19.24
C PHE A 369 -2.98 -12.31 20.18
N GLN A 370 -4.21 -12.30 19.65
CA GLN A 370 -5.43 -12.73 20.34
C GLN A 370 -5.35 -14.19 20.79
N GLU A 371 -4.93 -15.11 19.90
CA GLU A 371 -4.75 -16.53 20.22
C GLU A 371 -3.79 -16.73 21.41
N ARG A 372 -2.72 -15.93 21.50
CA ARG A 372 -1.78 -15.99 22.62
C ARG A 372 -2.39 -15.54 23.94
N LEU A 373 -3.23 -14.51 23.93
CA LEU A 373 -3.97 -14.05 25.10
C LEU A 373 -5.01 -15.07 25.56
N LEU A 374 -5.69 -15.72 24.63
CA LEU A 374 -6.68 -16.77 24.92
C LEU A 374 -6.05 -18.04 25.48
N ASN A 375 -4.80 -18.34 25.12
CA ASN A 375 -4.07 -19.50 25.62
C ASN A 375 -3.50 -19.31 27.05
N VAL A 376 -3.73 -18.15 27.67
CA VAL A 376 -3.34 -17.91 29.06
C VAL A 376 -4.30 -18.67 29.98
N ASN A 377 -3.76 -19.42 30.94
CA ASN A 377 -4.60 -20.10 31.92
C ASN A 377 -5.24 -19.09 32.89
N LEU A 378 -6.44 -18.62 32.55
CA LEU A 378 -7.19 -17.65 33.34
C LEU A 378 -7.50 -18.17 34.76
N THR A 379 -7.65 -19.48 34.95
CA THR A 379 -7.93 -20.07 36.28
C THR A 379 -6.74 -20.03 37.23
N ALA A 380 -5.54 -19.84 36.71
CA ALA A 380 -4.30 -19.77 37.49
C ALA A 380 -3.88 -18.31 37.82
N VAL A 381 -4.60 -17.30 37.32
CA VAL A 381 -4.31 -15.88 37.55
C VAL A 381 -5.39 -15.21 38.41
N ASP A 382 -5.04 -14.12 39.06
CA ASP A 382 -5.92 -13.35 39.92
C ASP A 382 -7.06 -12.65 39.13
N LYS A 383 -8.15 -12.32 39.82
CA LYS A 383 -9.34 -11.69 39.21
C LYS A 383 -9.03 -10.37 38.49
N ALA A 384 -8.06 -9.59 38.98
CA ALA A 384 -7.68 -8.33 38.33
C ALA A 384 -6.98 -8.60 36.99
N THR A 385 -6.08 -9.59 36.95
CA THR A 385 -5.46 -10.04 35.69
C THR A 385 -6.48 -10.61 34.72
N GLN A 386 -7.47 -11.41 35.17
CA GLN A 386 -8.55 -11.91 34.31
C GLN A 386 -9.31 -10.76 33.63
N LYS A 387 -9.72 -9.75 34.41
CA LYS A 387 -10.41 -8.57 33.90
C LYS A 387 -9.56 -7.78 32.89
N GLU A 388 -8.26 -7.63 33.13
CA GLU A 388 -7.36 -6.95 32.19
C GLU A 388 -7.17 -7.74 30.89
N VAL A 389 -7.08 -9.08 30.94
CA VAL A 389 -7.03 -9.92 29.73
C VAL A 389 -8.32 -9.78 28.91
N GLU A 390 -9.48 -9.80 29.56
CA GLU A 390 -10.77 -9.54 28.89
C GLU A 390 -10.82 -8.15 28.25
N MET A 391 -10.41 -7.10 28.98
CA MET A 391 -10.33 -5.74 28.44
C MET A 391 -9.35 -5.63 27.27
N PHE A 392 -8.28 -6.42 27.27
CA PHE A 392 -7.34 -6.49 26.15
C PHE A 392 -8.00 -7.16 24.94
N LEU A 393 -8.66 -8.31 25.11
CA LEU A 393 -9.39 -8.98 24.03
C LEU A 393 -10.47 -8.07 23.42
N VAL A 394 -11.22 -7.34 24.25
CA VAL A 394 -12.18 -6.33 23.80
C VAL A 394 -11.49 -5.19 23.04
N ALA A 395 -10.31 -4.74 23.46
CA ALA A 395 -9.56 -3.72 22.75
C ALA A 395 -9.10 -4.21 21.36
N ILE A 396 -8.76 -5.50 21.24
CA ILE A 396 -8.40 -6.14 19.96
C ILE A 396 -9.59 -6.19 19.02
N ASP A 397 -10.74 -6.63 19.53
CA ASP A 397 -11.98 -6.71 18.76
C ASP A 397 -12.47 -5.34 18.29
N LYS A 398 -12.42 -4.32 19.17
CA LYS A 398 -12.84 -2.95 18.83
C LYS A 398 -11.87 -2.21 17.91
N ASN A 399 -10.60 -2.59 17.86
CA ASN A 399 -9.58 -1.91 17.06
C ASN A 399 -8.81 -2.92 16.20
N PRO A 400 -9.47 -3.60 15.25
CA PRO A 400 -8.81 -4.62 14.45
C PRO A 400 -7.67 -3.98 13.64
N PRO A 401 -6.48 -4.59 13.60
CA PRO A 401 -5.38 -4.10 12.80
C PRO A 401 -5.64 -4.53 11.35
N THR A 402 -6.53 -3.83 10.66
CA THR A 402 -6.83 -4.07 9.24
C THR A 402 -6.29 -2.91 8.40
N MET A 403 -5.52 -3.24 7.36
CA MET A 403 -5.07 -2.26 6.38
C MET A 403 -6.17 -2.03 5.34
N ASN A 404 -6.73 -0.83 5.33
CA ASN A 404 -7.73 -0.40 4.36
C ASN A 404 -7.19 0.72 3.45
N LEU A 405 -7.71 0.79 2.23
CA LEU A 405 -7.50 1.86 1.27
C LEU A 405 -8.56 2.94 1.48
N ASP A 406 -8.50 3.68 2.60
CA ASP A 406 -9.44 4.79 2.90
C ASP A 406 -10.93 4.41 2.79
N GLY A 407 -11.26 3.16 3.17
CA GLY A 407 -12.61 2.61 3.09
C GLY A 407 -13.03 1.99 1.75
N TYR A 408 -12.24 2.15 0.67
CA TYR A 408 -12.57 1.55 -0.64
C TYR A 408 -12.45 0.02 -0.65
N ALA A 409 -11.35 -0.50 -0.10
CA ALA A 409 -11.10 -1.93 -0.04
C ALA A 409 -10.11 -2.29 1.08
N ASN A 410 -10.23 -3.50 1.61
CA ASN A 410 -9.24 -4.07 2.51
C ASN A 410 -8.12 -4.75 1.69
N ILE A 411 -6.86 -4.40 1.97
CA ILE A 411 -5.72 -5.02 1.30
C ILE A 411 -5.44 -6.36 2.00
N ASN A 412 -5.92 -7.44 1.40
CA ASN A 412 -5.71 -8.79 1.89
C ASN A 412 -5.72 -9.80 0.74
N ARG A 413 -5.50 -11.09 1.03
CA ARG A 413 -5.55 -12.16 0.02
C ARG A 413 -6.90 -12.26 -0.70
N GLY A 414 -7.99 -11.84 -0.06
CA GLY A 414 -9.32 -11.78 -0.67
C GLY A 414 -9.38 -10.80 -1.84
N LEU A 415 -8.62 -9.69 -1.80
CA LEU A 415 -8.49 -8.77 -2.93
C LEU A 415 -7.86 -9.44 -4.16
N ILE A 416 -6.87 -10.33 -3.96
CA ILE A 416 -6.29 -11.12 -5.06
C ILE A 416 -7.34 -12.06 -5.64
N THR A 417 -8.04 -12.83 -4.78
CA THR A 417 -9.05 -13.79 -5.24
C THR A 417 -10.16 -13.09 -6.02
N ALA A 418 -10.67 -11.95 -5.51
CA ALA A 418 -11.65 -11.14 -6.21
C ALA A 418 -11.12 -10.65 -7.56
N ASN A 419 -9.88 -10.17 -7.61
CA ASN A 419 -9.26 -9.70 -8.84
C ASN A 419 -9.09 -10.83 -9.88
N ILE A 420 -8.65 -12.02 -9.47
CA ILE A 420 -8.53 -13.18 -10.37
C ILE A 420 -9.91 -13.58 -10.90
N SER A 421 -10.94 -13.60 -10.04
CA SER A 421 -12.32 -13.88 -10.47
C SER A 421 -12.82 -12.85 -11.48
N PHE A 422 -12.65 -11.54 -11.20
CA PHE A 422 -13.04 -10.50 -12.15
C PHE A 422 -12.28 -10.60 -13.46
N MET A 423 -10.97 -10.81 -13.42
CA MET A 423 -10.14 -11.00 -14.61
C MET A 423 -10.66 -12.18 -15.43
N ALA A 424 -10.92 -13.34 -14.81
CA ALA A 424 -11.46 -14.51 -15.51
C ALA A 424 -12.82 -14.20 -16.17
N THR A 425 -13.74 -13.54 -15.46
CA THR A 425 -15.05 -13.15 -16.01
C THR A 425 -14.90 -12.21 -17.21
N TYR A 426 -14.09 -11.16 -17.09
CA TYR A 426 -13.87 -10.20 -18.19
C TYR A 426 -13.18 -10.87 -19.39
N LEU A 427 -12.19 -11.72 -19.15
CA LEU A 427 -11.50 -12.45 -20.21
C LEU A 427 -12.47 -13.37 -20.96
N VAL A 428 -13.32 -14.13 -20.27
CA VAL A 428 -14.32 -14.99 -20.91
C VAL A 428 -15.25 -14.17 -21.79
N VAL A 429 -15.76 -13.04 -21.31
CA VAL A 429 -16.66 -12.16 -22.07
C VAL A 429 -15.96 -11.59 -23.30
N LEU A 430 -14.77 -10.99 -23.15
CA LEU A 430 -14.01 -10.42 -24.26
C LEU A 430 -13.64 -11.46 -25.31
N MET A 431 -13.34 -12.68 -24.84
CA MET A 431 -12.98 -13.81 -25.68
C MET A 431 -14.19 -14.33 -26.48
N GLN A 432 -15.37 -14.39 -25.87
CA GLN A 432 -16.62 -14.73 -26.57
C GLN A 432 -16.96 -13.72 -27.66
N PHE A 433 -16.81 -12.42 -27.39
CA PHE A 433 -16.98 -11.38 -28.40
C PHE A 433 -16.01 -11.57 -29.57
N LYS A 434 -14.72 -11.81 -29.29
CA LYS A 434 -13.72 -12.04 -30.32
C LYS A 434 -14.03 -13.26 -31.18
N LEU A 435 -14.33 -14.41 -30.58
CA LEU A 435 -14.69 -15.64 -31.32
C LEU A 435 -15.94 -15.44 -32.18
N THR A 436 -16.92 -14.69 -31.70
CA THR A 436 -18.13 -14.38 -32.46
C THR A 436 -17.81 -13.54 -33.69
N LEU A 437 -16.94 -12.52 -33.55
CA LEU A 437 -16.47 -11.69 -34.67
C LEU A 437 -15.68 -12.50 -35.69
N LEU A 438 -14.75 -13.35 -35.25
CA LEU A 438 -13.99 -14.24 -36.13
C LEU A 438 -14.90 -15.22 -36.88
N ARG A 439 -15.94 -15.74 -36.23
CA ARG A 439 -16.92 -16.63 -36.88
C ARG A 439 -17.76 -15.89 -37.91
N GLN A 440 -18.14 -14.64 -37.64
CA GLN A 440 -18.87 -13.80 -38.60
C GLN A 440 -18.00 -13.41 -39.80
N SER A 441 -16.74 -13.03 -39.58
CA SER A 441 -15.82 -12.70 -40.68
C SER A 441 -15.55 -13.91 -41.58
N ALA A 442 -15.31 -15.08 -40.99
CA ALA A 442 -15.15 -16.33 -41.74
C ALA A 442 -16.41 -16.69 -42.55
N LYS A 443 -17.61 -16.53 -41.97
CA LYS A 443 -18.88 -16.74 -42.68
C LYS A 443 -19.03 -15.78 -43.85
N ASN A 444 -18.71 -14.50 -43.67
CA ASN A 444 -18.80 -13.48 -44.71
C ASN A 444 -17.78 -13.75 -45.85
N ALA A 445 -16.55 -14.13 -45.52
CA ALA A 445 -15.53 -14.51 -46.49
C ALA A 445 -15.95 -15.74 -47.32
N PHE A 446 -16.52 -16.75 -46.67
CA PHE A 446 -17.05 -17.93 -47.35
C PHE A 446 -18.18 -17.59 -48.32
N ILE A 447 -19.17 -16.78 -47.89
CA ILE A 447 -20.27 -16.33 -48.75
C ILE A 447 -19.74 -15.52 -49.94
N SER A 448 -18.76 -14.65 -49.72
CA SER A 448 -18.13 -13.87 -50.79
C SER A 448 -17.43 -14.77 -51.82
N SER A 449 -16.66 -15.76 -51.36
CA SER A 449 -16.00 -16.75 -52.22
C SER A 449 -17.02 -17.56 -53.03
N LEU A 450 -18.11 -18.00 -52.39
CA LEU A 450 -19.19 -18.74 -53.06
C LEU A 450 -19.85 -17.88 -54.15
N LYS A 451 -20.16 -16.61 -53.85
CA LYS A 451 -20.72 -15.67 -54.83
C LYS A 451 -19.77 -15.44 -56.02
N ALA A 452 -18.48 -15.25 -55.75
CA ALA A 452 -17.47 -15.07 -56.79
C ALA A 452 -17.37 -16.30 -57.71
N ASN A 453 -17.37 -17.50 -57.14
CA ASN A 453 -17.34 -18.74 -57.91
C ASN A 453 -18.63 -18.94 -58.73
N LEU A 454 -19.79 -18.66 -58.15
CA LEU A 454 -21.07 -18.71 -58.87
C LEU A 454 -21.11 -17.70 -60.03
N SER A 455 -20.58 -16.49 -59.85
CA SER A 455 -20.49 -15.52 -60.94
C SER A 455 -19.54 -15.96 -62.05
N ARG A 456 -18.41 -16.61 -61.72
CA ARG A 456 -17.50 -17.21 -62.71
C ARG A 456 -18.17 -18.31 -63.52
N ILE A 457 -18.93 -19.20 -62.86
CA ILE A 457 -19.65 -20.28 -63.54
C ILE A 457 -20.68 -19.70 -64.51
N ARG A 458 -21.48 -18.70 -64.07
CA ARG A 458 -22.45 -18.04 -64.97
C ARG A 458 -21.78 -17.34 -66.16
N ALA A 459 -20.61 -16.73 -65.97
CA ALA A 459 -19.88 -16.12 -67.07
C ALA A 459 -19.39 -17.16 -68.09
N LEU A 460 -18.92 -18.33 -67.62
CA LEU A 460 -18.51 -19.44 -68.49
C LEU A 460 -19.69 -20.08 -69.25
N GLU A 461 -20.88 -20.14 -68.64
CA GLU A 461 -22.10 -20.61 -69.30
C GLU A 461 -22.61 -19.62 -70.36
N ALA A 462 -22.51 -18.31 -70.09
CA ALA A 462 -22.89 -17.28 -71.07
C ALA A 462 -21.97 -17.27 -72.30
N ASP A 463 -20.68 -17.52 -72.12
CA ASP A 463 -19.70 -17.59 -73.21
C ASP A 463 -19.91 -18.81 -74.12
N LYS A 464 -20.33 -19.95 -73.54
CA LYS A 464 -20.70 -21.17 -74.29
C LYS A 464 -21.95 -21.03 -75.16
N ASN A 465 -22.87 -20.11 -74.83
CA ASN A 465 -24.10 -19.91 -75.60
C ASN A 465 -23.92 -18.92 -76.77
N HIS A 466 -22.73 -18.33 -76.93
CA HIS A 466 -22.39 -17.39 -78.00
C HIS A 466 -21.41 -17.93 -79.06
N THR A 467 -21.02 -19.21 -78.94
CA THR A 467 -20.37 -20.02 -79.98
C THR A 467 -21.34 -21.07 -80.50
#